data_AF-A0A959C9Y8-F1
#
_entry.id   AF-A0A959C9Y8-F1
#
_cell.length_a   1.000
_cell.length_b   1.000
_cell.length_c   1.000
_cell.angle_alpha   90.00
_cell.angle_beta   90.00
_cell.angle_gamma   90.00
#
_symmetry.space_group_name_H-M   'P 1'
#
loop_
_entity.id
_entity.type
_entity.pdbx_description
1 polymer ?
#
loop_
_entity_poly.entity_id
_entity_poly.type
_entity_poly.pdbx_seq_one_letter_code
_entity_poly.pdbx_strand_id
1 'polypeptide(L)'
;MPLPKPLAELKKDLEEQIGSDLAAAVKTTQGFLSDNQDKRSQTILLEGRLSQIVRDMGTGIIKTEDYQLEVARIRKALLDLVGGLDESDFTPG
;
A
#
# COMPACT_ATOMS: atom_id res chain seq x y z
N MET A 1 -2.89 -13.76 -12.64
CA MET A 1 -1.52 -14.14 -13.08
C MET A 1 -0.93 -15.06 -12.03
N PRO A 2 -0.01 -15.99 -12.35
CA PRO A 2 0.66 -16.76 -11.31
C PRO A 2 1.47 -15.81 -10.41
N LEU A 3 1.47 -16.07 -9.11
CA LEU A 3 2.30 -15.34 -8.16
C LEU A 3 3.78 -15.49 -8.54
N PRO A 4 4.59 -14.43 -8.44
CA PRO A 4 6.02 -14.48 -8.79
C PRO A 4 6.84 -15.33 -7.80
N LYS A 5 6.30 -15.56 -6.60
CA LYS A 5 6.90 -16.32 -5.50
C LYS A 5 5.80 -16.79 -4.53
N PRO A 6 6.09 -17.69 -3.57
CA PRO A 6 5.12 -18.09 -2.56
C PRO A 6 4.51 -16.88 -1.83
N LEU A 7 3.22 -16.92 -1.52
CA LEU A 7 2.50 -15.79 -0.90
C LEU A 7 3.18 -15.30 0.39
N ALA A 8 3.68 -16.21 1.22
CA ALA A 8 4.39 -15.86 2.45
C ALA A 8 5.67 -15.04 2.19
N GLU A 9 6.44 -15.41 1.15
CA GLU A 9 7.63 -14.66 0.75
C GLU A 9 7.24 -13.31 0.15
N LEU A 10 6.19 -13.27 -0.67
CA LEU A 10 5.69 -12.02 -1.23
C LEU A 10 5.25 -11.03 -0.14
N LYS A 11 4.50 -11.50 0.86
CA LYS A 11 4.09 -10.67 2.01
C LYS A 11 5.29 -10.09 2.74
N LYS A 12 6.29 -10.92 3.02
CA LYS A 12 7.52 -10.48 3.69
C LYS A 12 8.23 -9.39 2.89
N ASP A 13 8.38 -9.57 1.58
CA ASP A 13 9.04 -8.57 0.72
C ASP A 13 8.24 -7.26 0.67
N LEU A 14 6.91 -7.34 0.63
CA LEU A 14 6.05 -6.17 0.70
C LEU A 14 6.18 -5.47 2.06
N GLU A 15 6.19 -6.20 3.16
CA GLU A 15 6.39 -5.65 4.51
C GLU A 15 7.75 -4.93 4.65
N GLU A 16 8.82 -5.50 4.12
CA GLU A 16 10.14 -4.86 4.06
C GLU A 16 10.13 -3.60 3.18
N GLN A 17 9.43 -3.66 2.04
CA GLN A 17 9.26 -2.50 1.16
C GLN A 17 8.44 -1.39 1.84
N ILE A 18 7.41 -1.72 2.61
CA ILE A 18 6.59 -0.75 3.36
C ILE A 18 7.44 0.03 4.39
N GLY A 19 8.42 -0.63 4.99
CA GLY A 19 9.36 -0.01 5.92
C GLY A 19 10.34 0.96 5.26
N SER A 20 10.75 0.67 4.02
CA SER A 20 11.78 1.42 3.29
C SER A 20 11.21 2.51 2.36
N ASP A 21 10.24 2.17 1.53
CA ASP A 21 9.57 3.07 0.58
C ASP A 21 8.08 2.74 0.48
N LEU A 22 7.29 3.49 1.26
CA LEU A 22 5.84 3.33 1.31
C LEU A 22 5.17 3.59 -0.04
N ALA A 23 5.65 4.57 -0.82
CA ALA A 23 5.03 4.91 -2.10
C ALA A 23 5.26 3.80 -3.13
N ALA A 24 6.48 3.27 -3.18
CA ALA A 24 6.78 2.11 -4.01
C ALA A 24 5.99 0.88 -3.56
N ALA A 25 5.91 0.61 -2.25
CA ALA A 25 5.15 -0.51 -1.71
C ALA A 25 3.66 -0.47 -2.10
N VAL A 26 3.00 0.69 -2.00
CA VAL A 26 1.60 0.86 -2.45
C VAL A 26 1.44 0.44 -3.91
N LYS A 27 2.32 0.93 -4.79
CA LYS A 27 2.29 0.63 -6.23
C LYS A 27 2.58 -0.83 -6.53
N THR A 28 3.58 -1.41 -5.86
CA THR A 28 3.92 -2.82 -6.00
C THR A 28 2.72 -3.70 -5.61
N THR A 29 2.13 -3.46 -4.44
CA THR A 29 0.95 -4.22 -3.97
C THR A 29 -0.20 -4.09 -4.96
N GLN A 30 -0.52 -2.87 -5.41
CA GLN A 30 -1.56 -2.63 -6.41
C GLN A 30 -1.32 -3.40 -7.72
N GLY A 31 -0.07 -3.50 -8.17
CA GLY A 31 0.30 -4.20 -9.41
C GLY A 31 0.13 -5.72 -9.34
N PHE A 32 0.11 -6.31 -8.14
CA PHE A 32 -0.14 -7.75 -7.98
C PHE A 32 -1.63 -8.10 -7.90
N LEU A 33 -2.46 -7.17 -7.43
CA LEU A 33 -3.88 -7.41 -7.22
C LEU A 33 -4.68 -7.38 -8.53
N SER A 34 -5.63 -8.30 -8.67
CA SER A 34 -6.51 -8.30 -9.82
C SER A 34 -7.51 -7.12 -9.79
N ASP A 35 -7.92 -6.67 -10.99
CA ASP A 35 -8.69 -5.43 -11.20
C ASP A 35 -10.02 -5.36 -10.44
N ASN A 36 -10.63 -6.50 -10.13
CA ASN A 36 -11.95 -6.59 -9.49
C ASN A 36 -11.88 -6.80 -7.97
N GLN A 37 -10.70 -6.73 -7.36
CA GLN A 37 -10.55 -6.99 -5.92
C GLN A 37 -10.73 -5.71 -5.10
N ASP A 38 -11.52 -5.79 -4.03
CA ASP A 38 -11.72 -4.71 -3.07
C ASP A 38 -10.39 -4.20 -2.50
N LYS A 39 -9.43 -5.11 -2.30
CA LYS A 39 -8.09 -4.76 -1.81
C LYS A 39 -7.33 -3.86 -2.79
N ARG A 40 -7.56 -3.99 -4.11
CA ARG A 40 -6.95 -3.09 -5.11
C ARG A 40 -7.56 -1.70 -5.05
N SER A 41 -8.87 -1.61 -4.85
CA SER A 41 -9.52 -0.32 -4.61
C SER A 41 -8.97 0.36 -3.35
N GLN A 42 -8.70 -0.42 -2.29
CA GLN A 42 -8.04 0.09 -1.09
C GLN A 42 -6.61 0.59 -1.37
N THR A 43 -5.80 -0.12 -2.17
CA THR A 43 -4.45 0.37 -2.52
C THR A 43 -4.49 1.69 -3.30
N ILE A 44 -5.46 1.86 -4.21
CA ILE A 44 -5.65 3.11 -4.96
C ILE A 44 -6.00 4.27 -4.02
N LEU A 45 -6.88 4.03 -3.03
CA LEU A 45 -7.23 5.04 -2.03
C LEU A 45 -6.03 5.42 -1.15
N LEU A 46 -5.20 4.45 -0.76
CA LEU A 46 -3.96 4.69 -0.02
C LEU A 46 -2.96 5.51 -0.85
N GLU A 47 -2.81 5.22 -2.15
CA GLU A 47 -1.97 5.99 -3.07
C GLU A 47 -2.45 7.45 -3.17
N GLY A 48 -3.77 7.65 -3.32
CA GLY A 48 -4.39 8.96 -3.38
C GLY A 48 -4.15 9.77 -2.10
N ARG A 49 -4.36 9.15 -0.93
CA ARG A 49 -4.13 9.78 0.38
C ARG A 49 -2.65 10.13 0.59
N LEU A 50 -1.74 9.24 0.21
CA LEU A 50 -0.30 9.50 0.29
C LEU A 50 0.12 10.66 -0.63
N SER A 51 -0.41 10.68 -1.84
CA SER A 51 -0.13 11.76 -2.79
C SER A 51 -0.68 13.10 -2.29
N GLN A 52 -1.86 13.09 -1.65
CA GLN A 52 -2.46 14.28 -1.08
C GLN A 52 -1.64 14.82 0.10
N ILE A 53 -1.28 13.97 1.06
CA ILE A 53 -0.54 14.41 2.26
C ILE A 53 0.85 14.95 1.90
N VAL A 54 1.51 14.38 0.90
CA VAL A 54 2.79 14.89 0.38
C VAL A 54 2.62 16.28 -0.25
N ARG A 55 1.55 16.51 -1.01
CA ARG A 55 1.24 17.85 -1.56
C ARG A 55 0.91 18.85 -0.46
N ASP A 56 0.10 18.46 0.52
CA ASP A 56 -0.31 19.33 1.62
C ASP A 56 0.90 19.73 2.47
N MET A 57 1.83 18.81 2.71
CA MET A 57 3.10 19.11 3.38
C MET A 57 3.96 20.04 2.54
N GLY A 58 4.10 19.77 1.24
CA GLY A 58 4.90 20.59 0.32
C GLY A 58 4.37 22.01 0.12
N THR A 59 3.07 22.22 0.36
CA THR A 59 2.41 23.54 0.28
C THR A 59 2.24 24.21 1.64
N GLY A 60 2.63 23.54 2.73
CA GLY A 60 2.52 24.06 4.10
C GLY A 60 1.09 24.09 4.66
N ILE A 61 0.15 23.36 4.05
CA ILE A 61 -1.23 23.23 4.53
C ILE A 61 -1.27 22.49 5.88
N ILE A 62 -0.38 21.50 6.04
CA ILE A 62 -0.23 20.71 7.26
C ILE A 62 1.16 20.89 7.85
N LYS A 63 1.30 20.57 9.14
CA LYS A 63 2.59 20.57 9.84
C LYS A 63 3.31 19.24 9.66
N THR A 64 4.61 19.23 9.93
CA THR A 64 5.46 18.03 9.88
C THR A 64 4.91 16.91 10.76
N GLU A 65 4.41 17.23 11.95
CA GLU A 65 3.86 16.25 12.90
C GLU A 65 2.59 15.58 12.34
N ASP A 66 1.71 16.36 11.72
CA ASP A 66 0.49 15.87 11.07
C ASP A 66 0.84 14.98 9.87
N TYR A 67 1.82 15.40 9.06
CA TYR A 67 2.34 14.60 7.95
C TYR A 67 2.88 13.25 8.44
N GLN A 68 3.71 13.24 9.49
CA GLN A 68 4.28 12.01 10.05
C GLN A 68 3.20 11.06 10.58
N LEU A 69 2.20 11.61 11.27
CA LEU A 69 1.09 10.83 11.80
C LEU A 69 0.26 10.20 10.68
N GLU A 70 -0.03 10.95 9.63
CA GLU A 70 -0.78 10.49 8.46
C GLU A 70 0.00 9.43 7.67
N VAL A 71 1.30 9.63 7.45
CA VAL A 71 2.16 8.61 6.84
C VAL A 71 2.19 7.34 7.68
N ALA A 72 2.26 7.44 9.01
CA ALA A 72 2.21 6.27 9.90
C ALA A 72 0.86 5.53 9.81
N ARG A 73 -0.26 6.26 9.68
CA ARG A 73 -1.59 5.67 9.47
C ARG A 73 -1.69 4.95 8.14
N ILE A 74 -1.18 5.54 7.05
CA ILE A 74 -1.15 4.92 5.73
C ILE A 74 -0.27 3.65 5.76
N ARG A 75 0.90 3.74 6.39
CA ARG A 75 1.82 2.60 6.56
C ARG A 75 1.13 1.44 7.28
N LYS A 76 0.45 1.73 8.40
CA LYS A 76 -0.29 0.71 9.15
C LYS A 76 -1.41 0.09 8.29
N ALA A 77 -2.20 0.91 7.60
CA ALA A 77 -3.28 0.41 6.76
C ALA A 77 -2.77 -0.51 5.65
N LEU A 78 -1.61 -0.19 5.05
CA LEU A 78 -1.00 -1.05 4.05
C LEU A 78 -0.45 -2.36 4.65
N LEU A 79 0.15 -2.32 5.85
CA LEU A 79 0.57 -3.53 6.56
C LEU A 79 -0.62 -4.45 6.87
N ASP A 80 -1.73 -3.88 7.36
CA ASP A 80 -2.95 -4.63 7.66
C ASP A 80 -3.52 -5.28 6.37
N LEU A 81 -3.51 -4.54 5.26
CA LEU A 81 -3.92 -5.04 3.94
C LEU A 81 -3.01 -6.18 3.47
N VAL A 82 -1.69 -6.01 3.52
CA VAL A 82 -0.71 -7.04 3.12
C VAL A 82 -0.83 -8.29 3.99
N GLY A 83 -0.99 -8.12 5.30
CA GLY A 83 -1.23 -9.21 6.23
C GLY A 83 -2.50 -10.00 5.89
N GLY A 84 -3.54 -9.30 5.41
CA GLY A 84 -4.80 -9.87 4.95
C GLY A 84 -4.81 -10.44 3.53
N LEU A 85 -3.70 -10.44 2.79
CA LEU A 85 -3.67 -11.02 1.44
C LEU A 85 -3.82 -12.55 1.47
N ASP A 86 -4.53 -13.10 0.50
CA ASP A 86 -4.72 -14.52 0.27
C ASP A 86 -4.54 -14.83 -1.23
N GLU A 87 -4.49 -16.11 -1.60
CA GLU A 87 -4.22 -16.50 -2.99
C GLU A 87 -5.30 -16.01 -3.97
N SER A 88 -6.53 -15.81 -3.50
CA SER A 88 -7.66 -15.39 -4.36
C SER A 88 -7.52 -13.95 -4.85
N ASP A 89 -6.80 -13.10 -4.11
CA ASP A 89 -6.53 -11.71 -4.47
C ASP A 89 -5.71 -11.53 -5.77
N PHE A 90 -5.00 -12.58 -6.19
CA PHE A 90 -4.11 -12.58 -7.35
C PHE A 90 -4.71 -13.28 -8.56
N THR A 91 -5.85 -13.94 -8.35
CA THR A 91 -6.62 -14.59 -9.41
C THR A 91 -7.61 -13.60 -10.03
N PRO A 92 -7.74 -13.54 -11.36
CA PRO A 92 -8.86 -12.83 -11.99
C PRO A 92 -10.16 -13.50 -11.54
N GLY A 93 -11.10 -12.69 -11.04
CA GLY A 93 -12.47 -13.13 -10.78
C GLY A 93 -13.26 -13.37 -12.06
#